data_AF-A0A0E0BWB8-F1
#
_entry.id   AF-A0A0E0BWB8-F1
#
_cell.length_a   1.000
_cell.length_b   1.000
_cell.length_c   1.000
_cell.angle_alpha   90.00
_cell.angle_beta   90.00
_cell.angle_gamma   90.00
#
_symmetry.space_group_name_H-M   'P 1'
#
loop_
_entity.id
_entity.type
_entity.pdbx_description
1 polymer ?
#
loop_
_entity_poly.entity_id
_entity_poly.type
_entity_poly.pdbx_seq_one_letter_code
_entity_poly.pdbx_strand_id
1 'polypeptide(L)'
;MSPLNIFPPLYRCNYEVKQCSAACKECAAAPAAGDSPCGGGAFVCRDWYSTEDPGKPCTPEREWPDRTTEKRPWKCCDSIRRLSPRIHPPFWRCDDELKPGQCFAACKACREAPGPFPGPLICDDVYWGGDPGPLCTPRPWGKCCDKAGCTKSFPPICSCGDEVAACDGACKDCQPVASSEPPRFICKDQFTGQPGPKCTPCT
;
A
#
# COMPACT_ATOMS: atom_id res chain seq x y z
N MET A 1 3.37 14.37 -17.14
CA MET A 1 3.64 15.42 -16.13
C MET A 1 3.66 16.77 -16.84
N SER A 2 2.75 17.68 -16.51
CA SER A 2 2.88 19.10 -16.90
C SER A 2 3.79 19.80 -15.86
N PRO A 3 4.75 20.64 -16.29
CA PRO A 3 5.82 21.17 -15.43
C PRO A 3 5.48 22.45 -14.65
N LEU A 4 4.20 22.77 -14.43
CA LEU A 4 3.78 24.02 -13.80
C LEU A 4 3.12 23.74 -12.44
N ASN A 5 3.76 24.16 -11.36
CA ASN A 5 3.23 24.14 -9.99
C ASN A 5 2.12 25.20 -9.83
N ILE A 6 0.96 24.97 -10.45
CA ILE A 6 -0.22 25.83 -10.36
C ILE A 6 -1.24 25.12 -9.47
N PHE A 7 -1.79 25.83 -8.47
CA PHE A 7 -2.79 25.30 -7.56
C PHE A 7 -4.10 26.11 -7.70
N PRO A 8 -5.24 25.48 -8.06
CA PRO A 8 -5.42 24.05 -8.33
C PRO A 8 -4.82 23.60 -9.69
N PRO A 9 -4.45 22.31 -9.81
CA PRO A 9 -3.75 21.78 -10.98
C PRO A 9 -4.52 21.99 -12.29
N LEU A 10 -3.76 22.23 -13.37
CA LEU A 10 -4.29 22.35 -14.72
C LEU A 10 -4.32 20.98 -15.41
N TYR A 11 -5.50 20.61 -15.88
CA TYR A 11 -5.76 19.37 -16.59
C TYR A 11 -6.25 19.64 -18.02
N ARG A 12 -6.07 18.63 -18.87
CA ARG A 12 -6.56 18.63 -20.24
C ARG A 12 -7.04 17.23 -20.60
N CYS A 13 -8.20 17.16 -21.25
CA CYS A 13 -8.78 15.90 -21.70
C CYS A 13 -8.28 15.58 -23.12
N ASN A 14 -7.57 14.46 -23.28
CA ASN A 14 -7.07 14.02 -24.59
C ASN A 14 -7.92 12.90 -25.21
N TYR A 15 -9.14 12.68 -24.70
CA TYR A 15 -10.02 11.64 -25.24
C TYR A 15 -10.65 12.08 -26.56
N GLU A 16 -10.71 11.13 -27.48
CA GLU A 16 -11.42 11.24 -28.73
C GLU A 16 -12.92 11.06 -28.50
N VAL A 17 -13.71 12.05 -28.92
CA VAL A 17 -15.16 12.08 -28.80
C VAL A 17 -15.80 12.27 -30.16
N LYS A 18 -16.99 11.70 -30.37
CA LYS A 18 -17.74 11.90 -31.63
C LYS A 18 -18.24 13.33 -31.79
N GLN A 19 -18.45 14.03 -30.68
CA GLN A 19 -18.86 15.43 -30.64
C GLN A 19 -18.33 16.06 -29.35
N CYS A 20 -17.77 17.26 -29.43
CA CYS A 20 -17.35 17.99 -28.24
C CYS A 20 -18.55 18.47 -27.43
N SER A 21 -18.40 18.50 -26.10
CA SER A 21 -19.42 19.04 -25.21
C SER A 21 -19.57 20.55 -25.43
N ALA A 22 -20.75 21.10 -25.11
CA ALA A 22 -20.99 22.54 -25.17
C ALA A 22 -20.09 23.36 -24.22
N ALA A 23 -19.48 22.69 -23.23
CA ALA A 23 -18.50 23.30 -22.32
C ALA A 23 -17.09 23.41 -22.91
N CYS A 24 -16.81 22.73 -24.03
CA CYS A 24 -15.55 22.82 -24.74
C CYS A 24 -15.55 24.02 -25.68
N LYS A 25 -14.64 24.97 -25.45
CA LYS A 25 -14.45 26.17 -26.27
C LYS A 25 -13.62 25.87 -27.52
N GLU A 26 -12.59 25.04 -27.39
CA GLU A 26 -11.69 24.66 -28.50
C GLU A 26 -11.83 23.17 -28.84
N CYS A 27 -12.71 22.87 -29.80
CA CYS A 27 -12.88 21.54 -30.34
C CYS A 27 -12.03 21.35 -31.62
N ALA A 28 -11.12 20.38 -31.64
CA ALA A 28 -10.27 20.09 -32.80
C ALA A 28 -10.47 18.65 -33.30
N ALA A 29 -10.27 18.40 -34.60
CA ALA A 29 -10.22 17.03 -35.12
C ALA A 29 -9.01 16.28 -34.55
N ALA A 30 -9.20 15.00 -34.19
CA ALA A 30 -8.14 14.13 -33.69
C ALA A 30 -7.11 13.82 -34.80
N PRO A 31 -5.81 13.75 -34.49
CA PRO A 31 -4.79 13.36 -35.47
C PRO A 31 -4.97 11.88 -35.86
N ALA A 32 -5.12 11.60 -37.15
CA ALA A 32 -5.34 10.26 -37.67
C ALA A 32 -4.15 9.33 -37.38
N ALA A 33 -4.29 8.43 -36.40
CA ALA A 33 -3.35 7.35 -36.14
C ALA A 33 -4.09 6.01 -36.12
N GLY A 34 -3.98 5.26 -37.24
CA GLY A 34 -3.95 3.80 -37.34
C GLY A 34 -5.09 2.97 -36.72
N ASP A 35 -5.88 2.37 -37.60
CA ASP A 35 -6.65 1.12 -37.43
C ASP A 35 -7.33 0.87 -36.07
N SER A 36 -8.54 1.41 -35.92
CA SER A 36 -9.57 0.82 -35.07
C SER A 36 -10.86 0.66 -35.86
N PRO A 37 -11.53 -0.52 -35.83
CA PRO A 37 -12.60 -0.91 -36.75
C PRO A 37 -13.96 -0.26 -36.42
N CYS A 38 -13.96 0.94 -35.85
CA CYS A 38 -15.17 1.73 -35.61
C CYS A 38 -14.97 3.13 -36.21
N GLY A 39 -15.36 3.27 -37.48
CA GLY A 39 -15.30 4.54 -38.19
C GLY A 39 -16.19 5.63 -37.58
N GLY A 40 -15.71 6.88 -37.63
CA GLY A 40 -16.53 8.08 -37.47
C GLY A 40 -15.88 9.19 -36.65
N GLY A 41 -15.05 10.02 -37.31
CA GLY A 41 -14.68 11.40 -36.93
C GLY A 41 -14.47 11.67 -35.44
N ALA A 42 -13.28 11.36 -34.93
CA ALA A 42 -12.88 11.72 -33.59
C ALA A 42 -12.52 13.21 -33.48
N PHE A 43 -13.10 13.91 -32.52
CA PHE A 43 -12.72 15.25 -32.07
C PHE A 43 -12.06 15.18 -30.69
N VAL A 44 -11.20 16.13 -30.36
CA VAL A 44 -10.53 16.26 -29.06
C VAL A 44 -10.73 17.68 -28.56
N CYS A 45 -11.14 17.82 -27.30
CA CYS A 45 -11.23 19.11 -26.63
C CYS A 45 -9.82 19.59 -26.22
N ARG A 46 -9.43 20.79 -26.65
CA ARG A 46 -8.10 21.36 -26.33
C ARG A 46 -8.07 22.24 -25.09
N ASP A 47 -9.23 22.50 -24.50
CA ASP A 47 -9.39 23.32 -23.32
C ASP A 47 -8.58 22.78 -22.13
N TRP A 48 -7.97 23.72 -21.42
CA TRP A 48 -7.40 23.49 -20.10
C TRP A 48 -8.41 23.88 -19.03
N TYR A 49 -8.52 23.06 -18.00
CA TYR A 49 -9.37 23.31 -16.84
C TYR A 49 -8.54 23.24 -15.56
N SER A 50 -8.79 24.18 -14.64
CA SER A 50 -8.17 24.23 -13.31
C SER A 50 -9.21 23.76 -12.30
N THR A 51 -8.92 22.64 -11.62
CA THR A 51 -9.85 21.99 -10.68
C THR A 51 -9.05 21.12 -9.71
N GLU A 52 -9.61 20.80 -8.54
CA GLU A 52 -9.03 19.82 -7.62
C GLU A 52 -9.33 18.37 -8.06
N ASP A 53 -10.45 18.16 -8.77
CA ASP A 53 -10.88 16.86 -9.31
C ASP A 53 -11.09 16.95 -10.82
N PRO A 54 -10.28 16.24 -11.65
CA PRO A 54 -10.38 16.24 -13.11
C PRO A 54 -11.58 15.45 -13.66
N GLY A 55 -12.40 14.84 -12.80
CA GLY A 55 -13.60 14.09 -13.19
C GLY A 55 -13.33 12.63 -13.51
N LYS A 56 -14.41 11.86 -13.67
CA LYS A 56 -14.36 10.40 -13.85
C LYS A 56 -14.02 10.03 -15.31
N PRO A 57 -13.23 8.97 -15.55
CA PRO A 57 -12.91 8.51 -16.90
C PRO A 57 -14.13 7.95 -17.63
N CYS A 58 -14.18 8.11 -18.96
CA CYS A 58 -15.33 7.73 -19.81
C CYS A 58 -15.43 6.23 -20.13
N THR A 59 -14.37 5.45 -19.90
CA THR A 59 -14.43 3.99 -19.99
C THR A 59 -15.01 3.43 -18.70
N PRO A 60 -15.97 2.49 -18.72
CA PRO A 60 -16.26 1.68 -17.53
C PRO A 60 -14.94 1.04 -17.09
N GLU A 61 -14.68 1.03 -15.78
CA GLU A 61 -13.38 0.75 -15.19
C GLU A 61 -12.60 -0.32 -15.96
N ARG A 62 -11.53 0.09 -16.66
CA ARG A 62 -10.37 -0.81 -16.81
C ARG A 62 -9.82 -1.00 -15.41
N GLU A 63 -10.40 -1.96 -14.68
CA GLU A 63 -9.87 -2.62 -13.48
C GLU A 63 -8.94 -1.74 -12.62
N TRP A 64 -9.45 -0.58 -12.21
CA TRP A 64 -9.07 -0.06 -10.91
C TRP A 64 -9.84 -0.91 -9.90
N PRO A 65 -9.22 -1.46 -8.83
CA PRO A 65 -9.96 -2.37 -7.98
C PRO A 65 -11.05 -1.56 -7.29
N ASP A 66 -12.31 -1.90 -7.60
CA ASP A 66 -13.51 -1.59 -6.83
C ASP A 66 -13.40 -2.03 -5.34
N ARG A 67 -12.29 -2.70 -5.03
CA ARG A 67 -11.84 -3.21 -3.73
C ARG A 67 -10.84 -2.30 -3.02
N THR A 68 -10.54 -1.13 -3.56
CA THR A 68 -9.70 -0.12 -2.89
C THR A 68 -10.49 0.58 -1.79
N THR A 69 -9.92 0.60 -0.59
CA THR A 69 -10.55 1.17 0.60
C THR A 69 -9.61 2.16 1.28
N GLU A 70 -10.13 3.33 1.64
CA GLU A 70 -9.41 4.31 2.48
C GLU A 70 -9.40 3.87 3.96
N LYS A 71 -10.35 3.01 4.35
CA LYS A 71 -10.39 2.40 5.68
C LYS A 71 -9.78 1.01 5.62
N ARG A 72 -8.87 0.73 6.53
CA ARG A 72 -8.18 -0.56 6.59
C ARG A 72 -9.18 -1.71 6.79
N PRO A 73 -9.14 -2.76 5.95
CA PRO A 73 -10.06 -3.90 6.05
C PRO A 73 -9.60 -4.96 7.08
N TRP A 74 -8.38 -4.83 7.62
CA TRP A 74 -7.85 -5.68 8.70
C TRP A 74 -7.50 -4.86 9.95
N LYS A 75 -7.50 -5.48 11.13
CA LYS A 75 -7.02 -4.84 12.37
C LYS A 75 -5.51 -4.93 12.52
N CYS A 76 -4.96 -6.09 12.19
CA CYS A 76 -3.54 -6.41 12.11
C CYS A 76 -3.30 -7.30 10.89
N CYS A 77 -2.07 -7.34 10.38
CA CYS A 77 -1.69 -8.20 9.26
C CYS A 77 -0.24 -8.63 9.38
N ASP A 78 0.09 -9.92 9.31
CA ASP A 78 1.47 -10.43 9.37
C ASP A 78 2.16 -10.46 7.99
N SER A 79 1.41 -10.85 6.95
CA SER A 79 1.84 -11.01 5.56
C SER A 79 1.41 -9.82 4.71
N ILE A 80 1.97 -8.65 4.99
CA ILE A 80 1.62 -7.43 4.25
C ILE A 80 2.35 -7.35 2.90
N ARG A 81 1.58 -7.13 1.83
CA ARG A 81 2.10 -6.96 0.47
C ARG A 81 1.84 -5.54 -0.03
N ARG A 82 2.90 -4.92 -0.57
CA ARG A 82 2.80 -3.66 -1.30
C ARG A 82 2.58 -3.94 -2.79
N LEU A 83 1.49 -3.43 -3.36
CA LEU A 83 1.12 -3.70 -4.76
C LEU A 83 1.75 -2.70 -5.74
N SER A 84 1.73 -1.41 -5.41
CA SER A 84 2.26 -0.35 -6.29
C SER A 84 3.29 0.50 -5.56
N PRO A 85 4.59 0.18 -5.67
CA PRO A 85 5.65 0.92 -4.99
C PRO A 85 5.91 2.32 -5.57
N ARG A 86 5.37 2.63 -6.75
CA ARG A 86 5.57 3.93 -7.43
C ARG A 86 4.52 4.99 -7.10
N ILE A 87 3.41 4.60 -6.45
CA ILE A 87 2.30 5.49 -6.10
C ILE A 87 2.43 5.87 -4.62
N HIS A 88 2.26 7.16 -4.30
CA HIS A 88 2.29 7.69 -2.94
C HIS A 88 0.97 8.38 -2.63
N PRO A 89 0.20 7.94 -1.61
CA PRO A 89 0.44 6.79 -0.73
C PRO A 89 0.39 5.43 -1.46
N PRO A 90 1.12 4.40 -0.99
CA PRO A 90 1.13 3.08 -1.64
C PRO A 90 -0.15 2.28 -1.42
N PHE A 91 -0.37 1.30 -2.30
CA PHE A 91 -1.42 0.30 -2.15
C PHE A 91 -0.91 -0.93 -1.39
N TRP A 92 -1.73 -1.39 -0.45
CA TRP A 92 -1.45 -2.46 0.49
C TRP A 92 -2.50 -3.56 0.37
N ARG A 93 -2.08 -4.82 0.51
CA ARG A 93 -2.98 -5.97 0.68
C ARG A 93 -2.43 -6.87 1.77
N CYS A 94 -3.32 -7.43 2.58
CA CYS A 94 -2.97 -8.42 3.58
C CYS A 94 -3.16 -9.83 3.02
N ASP A 95 -2.07 -10.57 2.85
CA ASP A 95 -2.09 -11.96 2.39
C ASP A 95 -2.04 -12.93 3.61
N ASP A 96 -2.62 -12.54 4.76
CA ASP A 96 -2.73 -13.42 5.93
C ASP A 96 -3.69 -14.59 5.68
N GLU A 97 -3.21 -15.80 5.96
CA GLU A 97 -4.02 -17.02 5.89
C GLU A 97 -5.09 -16.99 6.99
N LEU A 98 -6.35 -16.85 6.57
CA LEU A 98 -7.50 -16.88 7.46
C LEU A 98 -7.92 -18.32 7.71
N LYS A 99 -8.55 -18.53 8.87
CA LYS A 99 -9.21 -19.81 9.17
C LYS A 99 -10.19 -20.12 8.03
N PRO A 100 -10.21 -21.37 7.54
CA PRO A 100 -11.06 -21.77 6.44
C PRO A 100 -12.52 -21.43 6.76
N GLY A 101 -13.16 -20.65 5.88
CA GLY A 101 -14.56 -20.24 6.00
C GLY A 101 -14.84 -18.93 6.73
N GLN A 102 -13.83 -18.18 7.20
CA GLN A 102 -14.06 -16.88 7.86
C GLN A 102 -13.22 -15.76 7.25
N CYS A 103 -13.87 -14.94 6.41
CA CYS A 103 -13.33 -13.67 5.96
C CYS A 103 -13.35 -12.65 7.11
N PHE A 104 -12.44 -11.66 7.12
CA PHE A 104 -12.56 -10.54 8.05
C PHE A 104 -13.89 -9.82 7.81
N ALA A 105 -14.62 -9.45 8.87
CA ALA A 105 -15.91 -8.76 8.73
C ALA A 105 -15.83 -7.42 7.99
N ALA A 106 -14.65 -6.81 7.94
CA ALA A 106 -14.40 -5.56 7.22
C ALA A 106 -13.83 -5.78 5.80
N CYS A 107 -13.58 -7.03 5.41
CA CYS A 107 -13.13 -7.39 4.07
C CYS A 107 -14.35 -7.68 3.18
N LYS A 108 -14.47 -6.97 2.06
CA LYS A 108 -15.56 -7.10 1.10
C LYS A 108 -15.40 -8.35 0.24
N ALA A 109 -14.17 -8.72 -0.11
CA ALA A 109 -13.90 -9.88 -0.96
C ALA A 109 -12.78 -10.76 -0.38
N CYS A 110 -13.09 -12.05 -0.16
CA CYS A 110 -12.10 -13.07 0.12
C CYS A 110 -11.81 -13.92 -1.11
N ARG A 111 -10.55 -14.32 -1.28
CA ARG A 111 -10.09 -15.27 -2.29
C ARG A 111 -9.34 -16.41 -1.64
N GLU A 112 -9.22 -17.54 -2.31
CA GLU A 112 -8.33 -18.62 -1.86
C GLU A 112 -6.87 -18.23 -2.07
N ALA A 113 -6.01 -18.59 -1.12
CA ALA A 113 -4.57 -18.43 -1.26
C ALA A 113 -4.06 -19.27 -2.44
N PRO A 114 -3.07 -18.78 -3.21
CA PRO A 114 -2.43 -19.59 -4.25
C PRO A 114 -1.69 -20.77 -3.61
N GLY A 115 -2.21 -21.99 -3.75
CA GLY A 115 -1.66 -23.20 -3.10
C GLY A 115 -2.48 -24.47 -3.35
N PRO A 116 -2.16 -25.59 -2.65
CA PRO A 116 -2.91 -26.84 -2.77
C PRO A 116 -4.38 -26.65 -2.37
N PHE A 117 -5.30 -27.17 -3.18
CA PHE A 117 -6.74 -27.02 -2.95
C PHE A 117 -7.26 -28.09 -1.98
N PRO A 118 -8.16 -27.74 -1.04
CA PRO A 118 -8.64 -26.38 -0.74
C PRO A 118 -7.65 -25.59 0.13
N GLY A 119 -7.28 -24.38 -0.33
CA GLY A 119 -6.34 -23.50 0.36
C GLY A 119 -7.00 -22.57 1.40
N PRO A 120 -6.23 -21.99 2.33
CA PRO A 120 -6.75 -20.99 3.27
C PRO A 120 -7.30 -19.76 2.51
N LEU A 121 -8.29 -19.08 3.08
CA LEU A 121 -8.83 -17.85 2.50
C LEU A 121 -7.96 -16.66 2.88
N ILE A 122 -7.79 -15.71 1.97
CA ILE A 122 -7.10 -14.44 2.18
C ILE A 122 -8.00 -13.28 1.77
N CYS A 123 -7.83 -12.14 2.41
CA CYS A 123 -8.57 -10.93 2.06
C CYS A 123 -7.98 -10.29 0.79
N ASP A 124 -8.80 -10.10 -0.24
CA ASP A 124 -8.34 -9.50 -1.50
C ASP A 124 -8.58 -7.99 -1.58
N ASP A 125 -9.14 -7.40 -0.52
CA ASP A 125 -9.29 -5.95 -0.43
C ASP A 125 -7.94 -5.24 -0.39
N VAL A 126 -7.89 -4.10 -1.06
CA VAL A 126 -6.70 -3.27 -1.16
C VAL A 126 -6.90 -2.03 -0.30
N TYR A 127 -5.98 -1.78 0.62
CA TYR A 127 -5.94 -0.57 1.41
C TYR A 127 -5.03 0.46 0.75
N TRP A 128 -5.52 1.70 0.62
CA TRP A 128 -4.73 2.82 0.11
C TRP A 128 -4.37 3.77 1.24
N GLY A 129 -3.08 3.88 1.57
CA GLY A 129 -2.65 4.76 2.67
C GLY A 129 -1.17 4.68 2.99
N GLY A 130 -0.71 5.50 3.94
CA GLY A 130 0.70 5.54 4.34
C GLY A 130 1.14 4.36 5.20
N ASP A 131 0.25 3.91 6.09
CA ASP A 131 0.54 2.87 7.08
C ASP A 131 -0.44 1.68 6.98
N PRO A 132 0.04 0.47 6.60
CA PRO A 132 -0.78 -0.73 6.51
C PRO A 132 -1.19 -1.31 7.87
N GLY A 133 -0.62 -0.81 8.98
CA GLY A 133 -1.02 -1.18 10.33
C GLY A 133 -0.04 -2.06 11.09
N PRO A 134 -0.39 -2.39 12.34
CA PRO A 134 0.41 -3.27 13.16
C PRO A 134 0.33 -4.70 12.62
N LEU A 135 1.37 -5.46 12.89
CA LEU A 135 1.40 -6.90 12.64
C LEU A 135 0.63 -7.61 13.77
N CYS A 136 0.07 -8.77 13.49
CA CYS A 136 -0.70 -9.54 14.47
C CYS A 136 0.22 -10.21 15.48
N THR A 137 1.38 -10.66 15.04
CA THR A 137 2.40 -11.23 15.90
C THR A 137 3.12 -10.10 16.67
N PRO A 138 3.17 -10.15 18.01
CA PRO A 138 3.90 -9.16 18.80
C PRO A 138 5.39 -9.21 18.47
N ARG A 139 6.02 -8.04 18.46
CA ARG A 139 7.45 -7.93 18.21
C ARG A 139 8.25 -8.55 19.37
N PRO A 140 9.35 -9.27 19.08
CA PRO A 140 10.16 -9.92 20.12
C PRO A 140 10.79 -8.95 21.12
N TRP A 141 11.06 -7.72 20.71
CA TRP A 141 11.65 -6.65 21.54
C TRP A 141 10.62 -5.62 22.02
N GLY A 142 9.32 -5.91 21.89
CA GLY A 142 8.24 -5.07 22.41
C GLY A 142 7.86 -3.88 21.52
N LYS A 143 7.68 -2.70 22.12
CA LYS A 143 7.04 -1.56 21.44
C LYS A 143 7.98 -0.72 20.59
N CYS A 144 9.26 -0.69 20.90
CA CYS A 144 10.25 0.20 20.26
C CYS A 144 11.60 -0.51 20.10
N CYS A 145 12.44 -0.01 19.19
CA CYS A 145 13.82 -0.48 19.02
C CYS A 145 14.70 0.66 18.49
N ASP A 146 15.80 0.97 19.16
CA ASP A 146 16.76 2.01 18.77
C ASP A 146 17.76 1.49 17.74
N LYS A 147 18.32 0.29 17.95
CA LYS A 147 19.32 -0.36 17.10
C LYS A 147 18.68 -1.45 16.23
N ALA A 148 17.70 -1.07 15.41
CA ALA A 148 17.05 -2.00 14.49
C ALA A 148 17.92 -2.28 13.25
N GLY A 149 18.25 -3.56 13.02
CA GLY A 149 18.91 -4.04 11.81
C GLY A 149 17.91 -4.76 10.91
N CYS A 150 17.60 -4.22 9.73
CA CYS A 150 16.60 -4.77 8.82
C CYS A 150 17.19 -5.13 7.45
N THR A 151 16.69 -6.21 6.85
CA THR A 151 16.95 -6.53 5.44
C THR A 151 16.30 -5.49 4.52
N LYS A 152 16.79 -5.37 3.28
CA LYS A 152 16.20 -4.50 2.24
C LYS A 152 14.98 -5.13 1.54
N SER A 153 14.49 -6.28 2.02
CA SER A 153 13.30 -6.94 1.47
C SER A 153 12.03 -6.21 1.89
N PHE A 154 10.91 -6.52 1.22
CA PHE A 154 9.61 -5.98 1.56
C PHE A 154 8.57 -7.12 1.67
N PRO A 155 8.05 -7.44 2.87
CA PRO A 155 8.37 -6.83 4.18
C PRO A 155 9.83 -7.10 4.62
N PRO A 156 10.44 -6.20 5.40
CA PRO A 156 11.80 -6.38 5.90
C PRO A 156 11.82 -7.44 6.99
N ILE A 157 12.91 -8.19 7.09
CA ILE A 157 13.21 -9.04 8.25
C ILE A 157 14.14 -8.22 9.14
N CYS A 158 13.69 -7.92 10.35
CA CYS A 158 14.39 -7.09 11.29
C CYS A 158 14.87 -7.89 12.49
N SER A 159 15.93 -7.42 13.13
CA SER A 159 16.36 -7.80 14.47
C SER A 159 16.64 -6.54 15.28
N CYS A 160 16.54 -6.64 16.61
CA CYS A 160 16.82 -5.52 17.49
C CYS A 160 18.10 -5.76 18.29
N GLY A 161 19.05 -4.84 18.15
CA GLY A 161 20.32 -4.86 18.86
C GLY A 161 20.30 -4.16 20.21
N ASP A 162 19.12 -3.88 20.76
CA ASP A 162 18.99 -3.11 21.99
C ASP A 162 19.38 -3.94 23.22
N GLU A 163 20.09 -3.30 24.12
CA GLU A 163 20.55 -3.89 25.38
C GLU A 163 19.62 -3.45 26.50
N VAL A 164 18.65 -4.30 26.80
CA VAL A 164 17.57 -4.04 27.75
C VAL A 164 17.84 -4.68 29.11
N ALA A 165 17.21 -4.17 30.17
CA ALA A 165 17.32 -4.76 31.51
C ALA A 165 16.63 -6.14 31.59
N ALA A 166 15.60 -6.37 30.78
CA ALA A 166 14.90 -7.64 30.64
C ALA A 166 14.31 -7.75 29.23
N CYS A 167 14.35 -8.93 28.62
CA CYS A 167 13.71 -9.18 27.34
C CYS A 167 12.18 -9.16 27.48
N ASP A 168 11.49 -8.80 26.39
CA ASP A 168 10.02 -8.86 26.32
C ASP A 168 9.55 -10.33 26.31
N GLY A 169 8.33 -10.59 26.77
CA GLY A 169 7.77 -11.95 26.82
C GLY A 169 7.58 -12.59 25.45
N ALA A 170 7.59 -11.80 24.37
CA ALA A 170 7.58 -12.30 23.01
C ALA A 170 8.96 -12.79 22.51
N CYS A 171 10.05 -12.49 23.21
CA CYS A 171 11.40 -12.91 22.84
C CYS A 171 11.65 -14.38 23.21
N LYS A 172 12.07 -15.20 22.24
CA LYS A 172 12.40 -16.61 22.43
C LYS A 172 13.87 -16.81 22.79
N ASP A 173 14.79 -16.08 22.15
CA ASP A 173 16.24 -16.16 22.38
C ASP A 173 16.75 -14.87 23.06
N CYS A 174 16.68 -14.88 24.40
CA CYS A 174 17.17 -13.79 25.24
C CYS A 174 18.56 -14.12 25.79
N GLN A 175 19.58 -13.39 25.32
CA GLN A 175 20.97 -13.63 25.69
C GLN A 175 21.52 -12.53 26.61
N PRO A 176 22.26 -12.86 27.67
CA PRO A 176 22.94 -11.87 28.50
C PRO A 176 24.17 -11.30 27.77
N VAL A 177 24.42 -10.01 27.98
CA VAL A 177 25.59 -9.30 27.45
C VAL A 177 26.75 -9.48 28.44
N ALA A 178 27.74 -10.28 28.04
CA ALA A 178 28.80 -10.82 28.90
C ALA A 178 29.71 -9.78 29.61
N SER A 179 29.63 -8.50 29.27
CA SER A 179 30.48 -7.44 29.84
C SER A 179 29.69 -6.19 30.26
N SER A 180 28.41 -6.35 30.57
CA SER A 180 27.55 -5.25 31.02
C SER A 180 27.35 -5.26 32.54
N GLU A 181 27.74 -4.16 33.20
CA GLU A 181 27.35 -3.85 34.58
C GLU A 181 26.54 -2.55 34.57
N PRO A 182 25.24 -2.56 34.93
CA PRO A 182 24.41 -3.70 35.36
C PRO A 182 24.12 -4.72 34.23
N PRO A 183 23.70 -5.96 34.56
CA PRO A 183 23.42 -7.00 33.58
C PRO A 183 22.37 -6.56 32.56
N ARG A 184 22.72 -6.61 31.28
CA ARG A 184 21.83 -6.34 30.16
C ARG A 184 21.59 -7.61 29.34
N PHE A 185 20.46 -7.65 28.68
CA PHE A 185 20.04 -8.74 27.81
C PHE A 185 19.74 -8.19 26.42
N ILE A 186 19.94 -9.02 25.41
CA ILE A 186 19.66 -8.74 24.01
C ILE A 186 18.76 -9.83 23.46
N CYS A 187 17.70 -9.44 22.75
CA CYS A 187 16.85 -10.37 22.03
C CYS A 187 17.46 -10.69 20.66
N LYS A 188 17.74 -11.96 20.38
CA LYS A 188 18.33 -12.41 19.10
C LYS A 188 17.29 -12.83 18.06
N ASP A 189 16.01 -12.79 18.42
CA ASP A 189 14.92 -13.13 17.52
C ASP A 189 14.91 -12.25 16.27
N GLN A 190 14.53 -12.85 15.15
CA GLN A 190 14.22 -12.14 13.92
C GLN A 190 12.71 -12.01 13.77
N PHE A 191 12.28 -10.86 13.27
CA PHE A 191 10.89 -10.53 13.10
C PHE A 191 10.64 -10.02 11.68
N THR A 192 9.66 -10.60 10.99
CA THR A 192 9.23 -10.15 9.68
C THR A 192 8.27 -8.97 9.84
N GLY A 193 8.69 -7.79 9.42
CA GLY A 193 7.91 -6.57 9.44
C GLY A 193 8.68 -5.37 9.98
N GLN A 194 7.98 -4.25 10.16
CA GLN A 194 8.63 -3.02 10.61
C GLN A 194 9.13 -3.16 12.07
N PRO A 195 10.35 -2.68 12.37
CA PRO A 195 10.96 -2.86 13.69
C PRO A 195 10.28 -2.08 14.81
N GLY A 196 9.41 -1.12 14.44
CA GLY A 196 8.76 -0.20 15.36
C GLY A 196 9.46 1.16 15.41
N PRO A 197 8.91 2.12 16.17
CA PRO A 197 9.56 3.40 16.42
C PRO A 197 10.83 3.23 17.26
N LYS A 198 11.70 4.24 17.22
CA LYS A 198 12.83 4.34 18.16
C LYS A 198 12.31 4.56 19.58
N CYS A 199 12.98 3.97 20.57
CA CYS A 199 12.67 4.14 21.98
C CYS A 199 13.08 5.52 22.47
N THR A 200 14.22 6.02 21.99
CA THR A 200 14.72 7.34 22.33
C THR A 200 14.10 8.39 21.41
N PRO A 201 13.40 9.43 21.93
CA PRO A 201 12.86 10.49 21.10
C PRO A 201 14.00 11.28 20.43
N CYS A 202 13.84 11.62 19.15
CA CYS A 202 14.76 12.54 18.48
C CYS A 202 14.66 13.91 19.18
N THR A 203 15.76 14.35 19.81
CA THR A 203 15.88 15.68 20.42
C THR A 203 16.64 16.61 19.49
#